data_AF-A0A285U311-F1
#
_entry.id   AF-A0A285U311-F1
#
_cell.length_a   1.000
_cell.length_b   1.000
_cell.length_c   1.000
_cell.angle_alpha   90.00
_cell.angle_beta   90.00
_cell.angle_gamma   90.00
#
_symmetry.space_group_name_H-M   'P 1'
#
loop_
_entity.id
_entity.type
_entity.pdbx_description
1 polymer ?
#
loop_
_entity_poly.entity_id
_entity_poly.type
_entity_poly.pdbx_seq_one_letter_code
_entity_poly.pdbx_strand_id
1 'polypeptide(L)'
;EQLDQRLEEAAASLGASRSFTFRKVIFPAILPALLTGFSLALARGIGEYGSIIFIAGNIPNVSEIAPLLIVIRLEEFNYDGATAIATTMLVISFAMLLVVNLLQAWSRRRSGH
;
A
#
# COMPACT_ATOMS: atom_id res chain seq x y z
N GLU A 1 -21.99 -0.48 5.95
CA GLU A 1 -23.01 -1.45 6.44
C GLU A 1 -24.43 -1.12 5.99
N GLN A 2 -25.08 -0.01 6.39
CA GLN A 2 -26.48 0.24 5.99
C GLN A 2 -26.70 0.59 4.49
N LEU A 3 -25.70 1.16 3.82
CA LEU A 3 -25.81 1.55 2.40
C LEU A 3 -25.68 0.34 1.46
N ASP A 4 -24.81 -0.63 1.80
CA ASP A 4 -24.57 -1.84 1.00
C ASP A 4 -25.81 -2.74 0.95
N GLN A 5 -26.52 -2.90 2.09
CA GLN A 5 -27.73 -3.73 2.18
C GLN A 5 -28.84 -3.23 1.25
N ARG A 6 -29.09 -1.92 1.21
CA ARG A 6 -30.14 -1.33 0.36
C ARG A 6 -29.83 -1.45 -1.14
N LEU A 7 -28.56 -1.35 -1.51
CA LEU A 7 -28.10 -1.49 -2.89
C LEU A 7 -28.14 -2.96 -3.37
N GLU A 8 -27.81 -3.88 -2.48
CA GLU A 8 -27.87 -5.32 -2.75
C GLU A 8 -29.31 -5.81 -2.88
N GLU A 9 -30.22 -5.35 -2.02
CA GLU A 9 -31.66 -5.62 -2.09
C GLU A 9 -32.29 -5.04 -3.37
N ALA A 10 -31.94 -3.82 -3.76
CA ALA A 10 -32.45 -3.21 -5.00
C ALA A 10 -31.96 -3.94 -6.27
N ALA A 11 -30.70 -4.41 -6.28
CA ALA A 11 -30.15 -5.18 -7.39
C ALA A 11 -30.76 -6.59 -7.47
N ALA A 12 -31.07 -7.21 -6.32
CA ALA A 12 -31.79 -8.47 -6.25
C ALA A 12 -33.23 -8.33 -6.75
N SER A 13 -33.91 -7.22 -6.44
CA SER A 13 -35.26 -6.93 -6.96
C SER A 13 -35.32 -6.71 -8.48
N LEU A 14 -34.21 -6.37 -9.15
CA LEU A 14 -34.11 -6.23 -10.61
C LEU A 14 -33.73 -7.53 -11.35
N GLY A 15 -33.54 -8.65 -10.66
CA GLY A 15 -33.25 -9.95 -11.29
C GLY A 15 -31.82 -10.13 -11.82
N ALA A 16 -30.87 -9.28 -11.38
CA ALA A 16 -29.47 -9.39 -11.78
C ALA A 16 -28.78 -10.60 -11.10
N SER A 17 -27.94 -11.33 -11.85
CA SER A 17 -27.16 -12.44 -11.30
C SER A 17 -26.19 -11.95 -10.22
N ARG A 18 -25.94 -12.77 -9.18
CA ARG A 18 -25.04 -12.42 -8.06
C ARG A 18 -23.66 -11.93 -8.52
N SER A 19 -23.11 -12.51 -9.59
CA SER A 19 -21.83 -12.08 -10.16
C SER A 19 -21.90 -10.69 -10.81
N PHE A 20 -23.04 -10.31 -11.39
CA PHE A 20 -23.25 -8.96 -11.96
C PHE A 20 -23.39 -7.92 -10.85
N THR A 21 -24.18 -8.21 -9.81
CA THR A 21 -24.34 -7.34 -8.63
C THR A 21 -23.00 -7.12 -7.93
N PHE A 22 -22.21 -8.18 -7.72
CA PHE A 22 -20.89 -8.06 -7.12
C PHE A 22 -19.97 -7.14 -7.92
N ARG A 23 -19.83 -7.36 -9.23
CA ARG A 23 -18.88 -6.60 -10.06
C ARG A 23 -19.30 -5.16 -10.32
N LYS A 24 -20.60 -4.89 -10.43
CA LYS A 24 -21.13 -3.60 -10.91
C LYS A 24 -21.72 -2.73 -9.82
N VAL A 25 -22.09 -3.30 -8.68
CA VAL A 25 -22.69 -2.57 -7.55
C VAL A 25 -21.77 -2.60 -6.34
N ILE A 26 -21.38 -3.79 -5.87
CA ILE A 26 -20.60 -3.94 -4.62
C ILE A 26 -19.15 -3.51 -4.82
N PHE A 27 -18.47 -4.04 -5.85
CA PHE A 27 -17.06 -3.76 -6.12
C PHE A 27 -16.72 -2.26 -6.23
N PRO A 28 -17.42 -1.43 -7.03
CA PRO A 28 -17.15 0.01 -7.07
C PRO A 28 -17.49 0.73 -5.76
N ALA A 29 -18.43 0.22 -4.95
CA ALA A 29 -18.76 0.80 -3.65
C ALA A 29 -17.67 0.55 -2.59
N ILE A 30 -17.09 -0.66 -2.56
CA ILE A 30 -16.02 -1.02 -1.61
C ILE A 30 -14.62 -0.61 -2.07
N LEU A 31 -14.43 -0.32 -3.37
CA LEU A 31 -13.15 0.06 -3.95
C LEU A 31 -12.43 1.21 -3.20
N PRO A 32 -13.06 2.36 -2.88
CA PRO A 32 -12.40 3.42 -2.12
C PRO A 32 -11.96 2.96 -0.72
N ALA A 33 -12.77 2.15 -0.03
CA ALA A 33 -12.41 1.60 1.28
C ALA A 33 -11.25 0.60 1.19
N LEU A 34 -11.26 -0.27 0.18
CA LEU A 34 -10.16 -1.19 -0.13
C LEU A 34 -8.86 -0.46 -0.41
N LEU A 35 -8.91 0.60 -1.23
CA LEU A 35 -7.73 1.42 -1.53
C LEU A 35 -7.18 2.07 -0.27
N THR A 36 -8.03 2.59 0.63
CA THR A 36 -7.57 3.16 1.91
C THR A 36 -6.94 2.11 2.82
N GLY A 37 -7.55 0.93 2.95
CA GLY A 37 -7.02 -0.17 3.76
C GLY A 37 -5.69 -0.70 3.22
N PHE A 38 -5.61 -0.87 1.89
CA PHE A 38 -4.37 -1.27 1.21
C PHE A 38 -3.26 -0.23 1.42
N SER A 39 -3.57 1.06 1.32
CA SER A 39 -2.62 2.14 1.55
C SER A 39 -2.07 2.12 2.97
N LEU A 40 -2.93 1.89 3.97
CA LEU A 40 -2.55 1.82 5.38
C LEU A 40 -1.69 0.58 5.66
N ALA A 41 -2.06 -0.58 5.10
CA ALA A 41 -1.28 -1.82 5.21
C ALA A 41 0.10 -1.68 4.53
N LEU A 42 0.16 -1.02 3.37
CA LEU A 42 1.42 -0.74 2.67
C LEU A 42 2.32 0.19 3.49
N ALA A 43 1.76 1.27 4.02
CA ALA A 43 2.50 2.19 4.90
C ALA A 43 3.02 1.48 6.15
N ARG A 44 2.20 0.60 6.74
CA ARG A 44 2.60 -0.25 7.86
C ARG A 44 3.76 -1.17 7.49
N GLY A 45 3.67 -1.89 6.37
CA GLY A 45 4.70 -2.83 5.91
C GLY A 45 6.04 -2.15 5.61
N ILE A 46 6.02 -0.96 4.97
CA ILE A 46 7.24 -0.17 4.74
C ILE A 46 7.87 0.29 6.05
N GLY A 47 7.05 0.62 7.06
CA GLY A 47 7.50 1.05 8.38
C GLY A 47 8.02 -0.07 9.30
N GLU A 48 7.83 -1.34 8.94
CA GLU A 48 8.23 -2.50 9.76
C GLU A 48 9.71 -2.89 9.63
N TYR A 49 10.61 -1.92 9.49
CA TYR A 49 12.06 -2.18 9.51
C TYR A 49 12.53 -2.96 10.74
N GLY A 50 11.99 -2.60 11.92
CA GLY A 50 12.48 -3.10 13.20
C GLY A 50 12.28 -4.60 13.43
N SER A 51 11.25 -5.23 12.84
CA SER A 51 11.06 -6.68 12.94
C SER A 51 11.84 -7.44 11.87
N ILE A 52 11.93 -6.88 10.66
CA ILE A 52 12.56 -7.56 9.51
C ILE A 52 14.08 -7.69 9.70
N ILE A 53 14.74 -6.71 10.32
CA ILE A 53 16.19 -6.79 10.59
C ILE A 53 16.58 -7.95 11.51
N PHE A 54 15.72 -8.34 12.47
CA PHE A 54 16.01 -9.46 13.37
C PHE A 54 15.72 -10.84 12.75
N ILE A 55 14.85 -10.88 11.73
CA ILE A 55 14.41 -12.15 11.11
C ILE A 55 15.21 -12.45 9.83
N ALA A 56 15.68 -11.43 9.12
CA ALA A 56 16.44 -11.63 7.90
C ALA A 56 17.83 -12.21 8.19
N GLY A 57 18.19 -13.31 7.51
CA GLY A 57 19.48 -13.97 7.67
C GLY A 57 20.68 -13.18 7.16
N ASN A 58 20.47 -11.96 6.63
CA ASN A 58 21.49 -11.05 6.10
C ASN A 58 22.51 -11.72 5.16
N ILE A 59 22.03 -12.55 4.24
CA ILE A 59 22.90 -13.18 3.24
C ILE A 59 23.07 -12.17 2.09
N PRO A 60 24.31 -11.74 1.79
CA PRO A 60 24.57 -10.77 0.73
C PRO A 60 23.92 -11.19 -0.60
N ASN A 61 23.22 -10.27 -1.26
CA ASN A 61 22.49 -10.50 -2.52
C ASN A 61 21.31 -11.51 -2.48
N VAL A 62 20.94 -12.06 -1.32
CA VAL A 62 19.82 -13.02 -1.21
C VAL A 62 18.74 -12.52 -0.26
N SER A 63 19.13 -12.10 0.94
CA SER A 63 18.21 -11.68 2.02
C SER A 63 18.63 -10.39 2.69
N GLU A 64 19.43 -9.59 2.00
CA GLU A 64 19.89 -8.29 2.47
C GLU A 64 18.81 -7.22 2.32
N ILE A 65 18.64 -6.42 3.36
CA ILE A 65 17.64 -5.35 3.39
C ILE A 65 18.38 -4.02 3.29
N ALA A 66 17.90 -3.12 2.42
CA ALA A 66 18.52 -1.82 2.19
C ALA A 66 18.89 -1.00 3.46
N PRO A 67 18.08 -0.97 4.55
CA PRO A 67 18.45 -0.22 5.74
C PRO A 67 19.56 -0.89 6.58
N LEU A 68 19.74 -2.20 6.47
CA LEU A 68 20.90 -2.87 7.06
C LEU A 68 22.19 -2.43 6.37
N LEU A 69 22.13 -2.24 5.05
CA LEU A 69 23.24 -1.69 4.27
C LEU A 69 23.62 -0.27 4.71
N ILE A 70 22.64 0.55 5.14
CA ILE A 70 22.91 1.88 5.71
C ILE A 70 23.71 1.74 7.02
N VAL A 71 23.32 0.83 7.91
CA VAL A 71 24.03 0.59 9.18
C VAL A 71 25.47 0.14 8.93
N ILE A 72 25.67 -0.84 8.04
CA ILE A 72 27.00 -1.34 7.68
C ILE A 72 27.89 -0.20 7.16
N ARG A 73 27.37 0.65 6.26
CA ARG A 73 28.14 1.77 5.70
C ARG A 73 28.45 2.87 6.72
N LEU A 74 27.56 3.09 7.70
CA LEU A 74 27.83 4.00 8.81
C LEU A 74 28.92 3.45 9.75
N GLU A 75 28.91 2.14 10.02
CA GLU A 75 29.95 1.47 10.82
C GLU A 75 31.32 1.49 10.12
N GLU A 76 31.35 1.41 8.79
CA GLU A 76 32.56 1.56 7.96
C GLU A 76 33.02 3.02 7.80
N PHE A 77 32.40 3.99 8.49
CA PHE A 77 32.63 5.44 8.34
C PHE A 77 32.40 5.98 6.92
N ASN A 78 31.68 5.23 6.08
CA ASN A 78 31.32 5.62 4.72
C ASN A 78 29.97 6.33 4.70
N TYR A 79 29.95 7.57 5.19
CA TYR A 79 28.75 8.41 5.24
C TYR A 79 28.18 8.71 3.84
N ASP A 80 29.02 8.82 2.82
CA ASP A 80 28.60 9.06 1.44
C ASP A 80 27.77 7.88 0.90
N GLY A 81 28.23 6.65 1.15
CA GLY A 81 27.51 5.43 0.79
C GLY A 81 26.19 5.29 1.55
N ALA A 82 26.20 5.56 2.86
CA ALA A 82 25.00 5.51 3.69
C ALA A 82 23.93 6.53 3.26
N THR A 83 24.35 7.76 2.97
CA THR A 83 23.44 8.85 2.55
C THR A 83 22.87 8.63 1.16
N ALA A 84 23.64 8.06 0.23
CA ALA A 84 23.14 7.68 -1.10
C ALA A 84 22.00 6.65 -1.01
N ILE A 85 22.18 5.61 -0.20
CA ILE A 85 21.16 4.57 0.02
C ILE A 85 19.94 5.17 0.70
N ALA A 86 20.14 5.95 1.78
CA ALA A 86 19.06 6.59 2.53
C ALA A 86 18.22 7.53 1.65
N THR A 87 18.86 8.35 0.82
CA THR A 87 18.19 9.28 -0.09
C THR A 87 17.40 8.53 -1.16
N THR A 88 17.96 7.45 -1.71
CA THR A 88 17.26 6.59 -2.68
C THR A 88 15.99 5.98 -2.06
N MET A 89 16.11 5.44 -0.84
CA MET A 89 14.96 4.92 -0.09
C MET A 89 13.90 5.99 0.20
N LEU A 90 14.33 7.21 0.53
CA LEU A 90 13.43 8.34 0.76
C LEU A 90 12.66 8.69 -0.52
N VAL A 91 13.34 8.80 -1.65
CA VAL A 91 12.71 9.10 -2.96
C VAL A 91 11.70 8.02 -3.33
N ILE A 92 12.05 6.73 -3.17
CA ILE A 92 11.14 5.62 -3.45
C ILE A 92 9.91 5.65 -2.54
N SER A 93 10.12 5.90 -1.23
CA SER A 93 9.03 5.98 -0.25
C SER A 93 8.10 7.15 -0.56
N PHE A 94 8.66 8.31 -0.88
CA PHE A 94 7.91 9.48 -1.29
C PHE A 94 7.13 9.24 -2.59
N ALA A 95 7.76 8.62 -3.59
CA ALA A 95 7.09 8.26 -4.85
C ALA A 95 5.93 7.29 -4.63
N MET A 96 6.10 6.27 -3.79
CA MET A 96 5.02 5.35 -3.42
C MET A 96 3.88 6.07 -2.72
N LEU A 97 4.17 6.91 -1.72
CA LEU A 97 3.15 7.72 -1.03
C LEU A 97 2.42 8.64 -2.00
N LEU A 98 3.13 9.28 -2.91
CA LEU A 98 2.56 10.16 -3.93
C LEU A 98 1.63 9.38 -4.87
N VAL A 99 2.06 8.22 -5.37
CA VAL A 99 1.23 7.34 -6.21
C VAL A 99 -0.04 6.91 -5.47
N VAL A 100 0.10 6.46 -4.23
CA VAL A 100 -1.03 6.07 -3.38
C VAL A 100 -2.00 7.24 -3.16
N ASN A 101 -1.47 8.43 -2.87
CA ASN A 101 -2.27 9.63 -2.67
C ASN A 101 -3.01 10.04 -3.95
N LEU A 102 -2.34 10.00 -5.11
CA LEU A 102 -2.95 10.27 -6.42
C LEU A 102 -4.04 9.26 -6.77
N LEU A 103 -3.82 7.97 -6.54
CA LEU A 103 -4.82 6.92 -6.74
C LEU A 103 -6.04 7.15 -5.84
N GLN A 104 -5.83 7.50 -4.57
CA GLN A 104 -6.91 7.88 -3.66
C GLN A 104 -7.65 9.14 -4.15
N ALA A 105 -6.94 10.18 -4.56
CA ALA A 105 -7.53 11.42 -5.03
C ALA A 105 -8.37 11.22 -6.30
N TRP A 106 -7.86 10.43 -7.25
CA TRP A 106 -8.59 10.04 -8.45
C TRP A 106 -9.80 9.17 -8.14
N SER A 107 -9.67 8.19 -7.24
CA SER A 107 -10.80 7.38 -6.78
C SER A 107 -11.88 8.23 -6.09
N ARG A 108 -11.50 9.20 -5.24
CA ARG A 108 -12.44 10.12 -4.60
C ARG A 108 -13.15 11.01 -5.62
N ARG A 109 -12.46 11.48 -6.67
CA ARG A 109 -13.10 12.22 -7.77
C ARG A 109 -14.09 11.37 -8.57
N ARG A 110 -13.90 10.05 -8.62
CA ARG A 110 -14.79 9.11 -9.31
C ARG A 110 -15.96 8.61 -8.45
N SER A 111 -15.78 8.57 -7.13
CA SER A 111 -16.81 8.21 -6.14
C SER A 111 -17.52 9.43 -5.55
N GLY A 112 -17.20 10.64 -6.00
CA GLY A 112 -18.00 11.83 -5.75
C GLY A 112 -19.29 11.75 -6.57
N HIS A 113 -20.41 11.91 -5.88
CA HIS A 113 -21.76 12.04 -6.44
C HIS A 113 -21.81 13.05 -7.58
#